data_AF-A0A9N7MM81-F1
#
_entry.id   AF-A0A9N7MM81-F1
#
_cell.length_a   1.000
_cell.length_b   1.000
_cell.length_c   1.000
_cell.angle_alpha   90.00
_cell.angle_beta   90.00
_cell.angle_gamma   90.00
#
_symmetry.space_group_name_H-M   'P 1'
#
loop_
_entity.id
_entity.type
_entity.pdbx_description
1 polymer ?
#
loop_
_entity_poly.entity_id
_entity_poly.type
_entity_poly.pdbx_seq_one_letter_code
_entity_poly.pdbx_strand_id
1 'polypeptide(L)'
;GPQKVQKLRITGGGGQPYKATSFRMKTILWNCRGLGGPSIVSQVKEAIRFHHPTLVFLSETRKNKDFTKTVCSKLGFENRWLVSEPNGQSRGLLLL
;
A
#
# COMPACT_ATOMS: atom_id res chain seq x y z
N GLY A 1 -6.80 -7.50 18.06
CA GLY A 1 -8.09 -6.83 17.79
C GLY A 1 -8.17 -6.42 16.33
N PRO A 2 -9.35 -6.42 15.71
CA PRO A 2 -9.48 -6.04 14.30
C PRO A 2 -9.15 -4.56 14.10
N GLN A 3 -8.27 -4.26 13.15
CA GLN A 3 -7.89 -2.90 12.77
C GLN A 3 -9.09 -2.22 12.07
N LYS A 4 -9.52 -1.06 12.56
CA LYS A 4 -10.57 -0.25 11.92
C LYS A 4 -10.06 0.29 10.58
N VAL A 5 -10.65 -0.18 9.48
CA VAL A 5 -10.43 0.42 8.15
C VAL A 5 -11.28 1.67 8.03
N GLN A 6 -10.64 2.84 7.93
CA GLN A 6 -11.34 4.11 7.75
C GLN A 6 -11.38 4.45 6.25
N LYS A 7 -12.57 4.61 5.70
CA LYS A 7 -12.77 4.94 4.28
C LYS A 7 -12.49 6.43 4.07
N LEU A 8 -11.32 6.77 3.55
CA LEU A 8 -10.97 8.14 3.17
C LEU A 8 -11.64 8.48 1.82
N ARG A 9 -12.41 9.57 1.76
CA ARG A 9 -12.98 10.12 0.53
C ARG A 9 -12.25 11.41 0.21
N ILE A 10 -11.48 11.42 -0.88
CA ILE A 10 -10.79 12.63 -1.38
C ILE A 10 -11.70 13.28 -2.42
N THR A 11 -12.05 14.55 -2.23
CA THR A 11 -12.76 15.39 -3.22
C THR A 11 -11.85 16.54 -3.62
N GLY A 12 -11.56 16.68 -4.92
CA GLY A 12 -10.77 17.79 -5.47
C GLY A 12 -11.58 19.10 -5.47
N GLY A 13 -10.94 20.21 -5.08
CA GLY A 13 -11.57 21.53 -5.01
C GLY A 13 -11.53 22.30 -6.32
N GLY A 14 -12.69 22.83 -6.74
CA GLY A 14 -12.86 24.25 -7.10
C GLY A 14 -12.26 24.84 -8.39
N GLY A 15 -11.70 24.07 -9.32
CA GLY A 15 -11.28 24.57 -10.64
C GLY A 15 -12.12 23.96 -11.77
N GLN A 16 -12.38 24.71 -12.86
CA GLN A 16 -13.11 24.20 -14.05
C GLN A 16 -12.59 22.82 -14.46
N PRO A 17 -13.47 21.82 -14.70
CA PRO A 17 -13.02 20.47 -14.96
C PRO A 17 -12.37 20.41 -16.35
N TYR A 18 -11.06 20.18 -16.39
CA TYR A 18 -10.50 19.32 -17.43
C TYR A 18 -11.43 18.11 -17.52
N LYS A 19 -12.09 17.88 -18.67
CA LYS A 19 -13.15 16.87 -18.89
C LYS A 19 -13.10 15.76 -17.83
N ALA A 20 -13.92 15.90 -16.79
CA ALA A 20 -13.78 15.07 -15.59
C ALA A 20 -14.29 13.66 -15.91
N THR A 21 -13.41 12.82 -16.45
CA THR A 21 -13.56 11.39 -16.35
C THR A 21 -13.61 11.10 -14.84
N SER A 22 -14.74 10.59 -14.36
CA SER A 22 -14.92 10.21 -12.95
C SER A 22 -13.99 9.03 -12.64
N PHE A 23 -12.70 9.28 -12.45
CA PHE A 23 -11.74 8.29 -12.02
C PHE A 23 -11.97 8.03 -10.52
N ARG A 24 -12.62 6.91 -10.19
CA ARG A 24 -12.77 6.47 -8.79
C ARG A 24 -11.47 5.80 -8.33
N MET A 25 -10.64 6.56 -7.62
CA MET A 25 -9.46 6.05 -6.96
C MET A 25 -9.83 5.26 -5.69
N LYS A 26 -9.28 4.05 -5.55
CA LYS A 26 -9.38 3.24 -4.33
C LYS A 26 -7.99 3.07 -3.75
N THR A 27 -7.81 3.32 -2.46
CA THR A 27 -6.50 3.23 -1.81
C THR A 27 -6.54 2.34 -0.58
N ILE A 28 -5.48 1.57 -0.35
CA ILE A 28 -5.26 0.84 0.91
C ILE A 28 -4.15 1.55 1.67
N LEU A 29 -4.41 1.91 2.93
CA LEU A 29 -3.44 2.50 3.85
C LEU A 29 -3.35 1.54 5.04
N TRP A 30 -2.22 0.87 5.22
CA TRP A 30 -2.08 -0.15 6.25
C TRP A 30 -0.73 -0.06 6.98
N ASN A 31 -0.79 0.23 8.27
CA ASN A 31 0.32 -0.06 9.18
C ASN A 31 0.45 -1.57 9.44
N CYS A 32 1.36 -2.24 8.72
CA CYS A 32 1.48 -3.69 8.72
C CYS A 32 2.34 -4.24 9.87
N ARG A 33 3.06 -3.38 10.60
CA ARG A 33 3.92 -3.72 11.76
C ARG A 33 4.89 -4.89 11.49
N GLY A 34 5.39 -4.97 10.26
CA GLY A 34 6.30 -6.01 9.80
C GLY A 34 5.78 -6.76 8.58
N LEU A 35 6.42 -6.55 7.43
CA LEU A 35 6.07 -7.19 6.16
C LEU A 35 6.56 -8.65 6.06
N GLY A 36 7.22 -9.16 7.11
CA GLY A 36 7.92 -10.45 7.11
C GLY A 36 7.08 -11.68 7.42
N GLY A 37 5.91 -11.52 8.03
CA GLY A 37 5.06 -12.64 8.38
C GLY A 37 4.41 -13.25 7.13
N PRO A 38 4.42 -14.59 6.95
CA PRO A 38 3.68 -15.24 5.85
C PRO A 38 2.21 -14.81 5.79
N SER A 39 1.61 -14.56 6.96
CA SER A 39 0.25 -14.04 7.12
C SER A 39 0.07 -12.65 6.53
N ILE A 40 1.04 -11.73 6.67
CA ILE A 40 0.90 -10.34 6.23
C ILE A 40 0.97 -10.25 4.70
N VAL A 41 1.92 -10.93 4.06
CA VAL A 41 2.02 -10.93 2.59
C VAL A 41 0.75 -11.53 1.96
N SER A 42 0.21 -12.60 2.54
CA SER A 42 -1.06 -13.19 2.08
C SER A 42 -2.24 -12.23 2.25
N GLN A 43 -2.36 -11.56 3.40
CA GLN A 43 -3.44 -10.59 3.63
C GLN A 43 -3.34 -9.38 2.70
N VAL A 44 -2.14 -8.86 2.43
CA VAL A 44 -1.94 -7.77 1.47
C VAL A 44 -2.35 -8.22 0.07
N LYS A 45 -1.95 -9.43 -0.34
CA LYS A 45 -2.34 -10.02 -1.63
C LYS A 45 -3.85 -10.17 -1.75
N GLU A 46 -4.51 -10.66 -0.70
CA GLU A 46 -5.96 -10.82 -0.65
C GLU A 46 -6.67 -9.47 -0.70
N ALA A 47 -6.21 -8.48 0.05
CA ALA A 47 -6.78 -7.14 0.05
C ALA A 47 -6.67 -6.47 -1.33
N ILE A 48 -5.53 -6.63 -2.02
CA ILE A 48 -5.33 -6.17 -3.40
C ILE A 48 -6.31 -6.87 -4.34
N ARG A 49 -6.41 -8.21 -4.25
CA ARG A 49 -7.31 -9.01 -5.09
C ARG A 49 -8.78 -8.65 -4.87
N PHE A 50 -9.19 -8.41 -3.63
CA PHE A 50 -10.59 -8.15 -3.30
C PHE A 50 -11.00 -6.70 -3.59
N HIS A 51 -10.16 -5.73 -3.24
CA HIS A 51 -10.52 -4.31 -3.36
C HIS A 51 -10.11 -3.70 -4.69
N HIS A 52 -9.21 -4.32 -5.47
CA HIS A 52 -8.63 -3.75 -6.69
C HIS A 52 -8.23 -2.27 -6.51
N PRO A 53 -7.36 -1.96 -5.54
CA PRO A 53 -6.94 -0.59 -5.28
C PRO A 53 -6.10 -0.04 -6.43
N THR A 54 -6.17 1.27 -6.62
CA THR A 54 -5.26 2.04 -7.47
C THR A 54 -3.88 2.20 -6.82
N LEU A 55 -3.82 2.23 -5.49
CA LEU A 55 -2.60 2.50 -4.73
C LEU A 55 -2.64 1.80 -3.37
N VAL A 56 -1.51 1.21 -2.97
CA VAL A 56 -1.35 0.57 -1.66
C VAL A 56 -0.16 1.19 -0.94
N PHE A 57 -0.42 1.69 0.27
CA PHE A 57 0.59 2.23 1.16
C PHE A 57 0.70 1.37 2.41
N LEU A 58 1.89 0.86 2.68
CA LEU A 58 2.22 0.12 3.88
C LEU A 58 3.21 0.89 4.74
N SER A 59 2.94 0.98 6.04
CA SER A 59 3.85 1.59 7.02
C SER A 59 4.33 0.60 8.06
N GLU A 60 5.48 0.90 8.68
CA GLU A 60 6.20 0.01 9.60
C GLU A 60 6.51 -1.35 8.96
N THR A 61 7.04 -1.34 7.74
CA THR A 61 7.38 -2.58 7.03
C THR A 61 8.51 -3.34 7.72
N ARG A 62 9.43 -2.65 8.41
CA ARG A 62 10.57 -3.22 9.17
C ARG A 62 11.41 -4.21 8.34
N LYS A 63 11.52 -3.98 7.03
CA LYS A 63 12.24 -4.83 6.08
C LYS A 63 13.10 -4.00 5.14
N ASN A 64 14.26 -4.56 4.79
CA ASN A 64 15.20 -3.93 3.86
C ASN A 64 14.66 -3.97 2.42
N LYS A 65 15.37 -3.27 1.52
CA LYS A 65 15.00 -3.16 0.11
C LYS A 65 14.93 -4.51 -0.62
N ASP A 66 15.85 -5.44 -0.35
CA ASP A 66 15.91 -6.74 -1.04
C ASP A 66 14.72 -7.65 -0.69
N PHE A 67 14.37 -7.70 0.60
CA PHE A 67 13.18 -8.40 1.05
C PHE A 67 11.93 -7.77 0.42
N THR A 68 11.85 -6.44 0.44
CA THR A 68 10.75 -5.68 -0.14
C THR A 68 10.59 -5.99 -1.63
N LYS A 69 11.68 -5.99 -2.40
CA LYS A 69 11.69 -6.35 -3.83
C LYS A 69 11.09 -7.73 -4.08
N THR A 70 11.48 -8.72 -3.27
CA THR A 70 10.96 -10.09 -3.36
C THR A 70 9.46 -10.14 -3.09
N VAL A 71 8.97 -9.41 -2.08
CA VAL A 71 7.53 -9.32 -1.79
C VAL A 71 6.77 -8.62 -2.92
N CYS A 72 7.28 -7.51 -3.45
CA CYS A 72 6.64 -6.78 -4.54
C CYS A 72 6.48 -7.64 -5.80
N SER A 73 7.49 -8.44 -6.16
CA SER A 73 7.36 -9.42 -7.25
C SER A 73 6.27 -10.45 -6.97
N LYS A 74 6.19 -11.01 -5.76
CA LYS A 74 5.11 -11.95 -5.36
C LYS A 74 3.71 -11.33 -5.38
N LEU A 75 3.60 -10.01 -5.23
CA LEU A 75 2.36 -9.25 -5.29
C LEU A 75 2.01 -8.79 -6.72
N GLY A 76 2.88 -8.99 -7.72
CA GLY A 76 2.67 -8.56 -9.11
C GLY A 76 3.04 -7.10 -9.40
N PHE A 77 3.79 -6.46 -8.50
CA PHE A 77 4.26 -5.07 -8.62
C PHE A 77 5.73 -5.04 -9.01
N GLU A 78 6.09 -5.69 -10.11
CA GLU A 78 7.47 -5.67 -10.60
C GLU A 78 7.84 -4.26 -11.06
N ASN A 79 8.93 -3.73 -10.50
CA ASN A 79 9.48 -2.40 -10.81
C ASN A 79 8.50 -1.21 -10.65
N ARG A 80 7.34 -1.42 -10.02
CA ARG A 80 6.30 -0.41 -9.74
C ARG A 80 6.10 -0.26 -8.24
N TRP A 81 7.13 0.17 -7.53
CA TRP A 81 7.06 0.38 -6.10
C TRP A 81 8.12 1.37 -5.63
N LEU A 82 7.85 2.02 -4.50
CA LEU A 82 8.79 2.91 -3.83
C LEU A 82 8.93 2.45 -2.38
N VAL A 83 10.17 2.37 -1.90
CA VAL A 83 10.47 2.01 -0.51
C VAL A 83 11.25 3.12 0.16
N SER A 84 10.92 3.40 1.41
CA SER A 84 11.81 4.09 2.34
C SER A 84 12.41 3.05 3.27
N GLU A 85 13.73 2.96 3.30
CA GLU A 85 14.42 1.97 4.13
C GLU A 85 14.16 2.23 5.63
N PRO A 86 14.00 1.17 6.43
CA PRO A 86 13.84 1.31 7.87
C PRO A 86 15.14 1.84 8.51
N ASN A 87 15.00 2.69 9.53
CA ASN A 87 16.13 3.06 10.39
C ASN A 87 16.03 2.25 11.70
N GLY A 88 16.76 1.14 11.77
CA GLY A 88 16.67 0.17 12.86
C GLY A 88 15.40 -0.69 12.81
N GLN A 89 14.86 -1.07 13.98
CA GLN A 89 13.66 -1.93 14.10
C GLN A 89 12.34 -1.16 13.96
N SER A 90 12.41 0.17 13.89
CA SER A 90 11.28 1.05 13.74
C SER A 90 11.29 1.61 12.33
N ARG A 91 10.11 1.91 11.77
CA ARG A 91 9.92 2.56 10.44
C ARG A 91 9.98 1.59 9.25
N GLY A 92 10.10 2.15 8.05
CA GLY A 92 9.94 1.47 6.77
C GLY A 92 8.58 1.77 6.15
N LEU A 93 8.59 2.31 4.94
CA LEU A 93 7.39 2.63 4.16
C LEU A 93 7.49 1.93 2.81
N LEU A 94 6.35 1.48 2.28
CA LEU A 94 6.25 0.88 0.96
C LEU A 94 5.01 1.43 0.25
N LEU A 95 5.20 1.90 -0.97
CA LEU A 95 4.15 2.29 -1.88
C LEU A 95 4.14 1.33 -3.07
N LEU A 96 2.99 0.74 -3.37
CA LEU A 96 2.72 -0.13 -4.52
C LEU A 96 1.64 0.50 -5.41
#